data_AF-A0A2F0ALX1-F1
#
_entry.id   AF-A0A2F0ALX1-F1
#
_cell.length_a   1.000
_cell.length_b   1.000
_cell.length_c   1.000
_cell.angle_alpha   90.00
_cell.angle_beta   90.00
_cell.angle_gamma   90.00
#
_symmetry.space_group_name_H-M   'P 1'
#
loop_
_entity.id
_entity.type
_entity.pdbx_description
1 polymer ?
#
loop_
_entity_poly.entity_id
_entity_poly.type
_entity_poly.pdbx_seq_one_letter_code
_entity_poly.pdbx_strand_id
1 'polypeptide(L)'
;MSQKIPIQAKLLLAIFMVIATSIGLYKWSEFKRVEAMKEREQSPKARVDRALERAQRATINKQFRQAETEYKTAYSAIVDAIGERPDSIKLKRSKLVILKQLSHWTKHRKDFQAAYRWSDEAVKLATMLLESRPTDTRARRDRISTAVAYAEAGPLAEPDARAILKSAIESVSKTTETVPPSASVREMLARGWLQVAKAAAVEDDYNASFEASRKGLKWSRSGTTADEQNRRLNSLPYQIADSAAQLAREKSDVKHQIEFEKEALVALAVSARLDEKNPSIQGMLAARRARLADVFQKKGDLDRSKRLHKLAVGTLADAVSQYPKRKKLRLSWVRALNHQGAFYSDLKKNKRALAAYESAYNAADSLMGKGRRAKLISMGNYAQLLGRLDRTLDARKIAEEAYKFANTLSDESSKTWSLRLDVVSAGLRLARLLRATPRPDKTRALGIAKNEYNILVSRVELKTKKARKLKAALQSLIQELRRR
;
A
#
# COMPACT_ATOMS: atom_id res chain seq x y z
N MET A 1 -3.41 -61.95 85.68
CA MET A 1 -2.21 -62.03 84.83
C MET A 1 -2.20 -60.84 83.86
N SER A 2 -1.52 -59.75 84.22
CA SER A 2 -1.37 -58.58 83.33
C SER A 2 -0.10 -58.80 82.50
N GLN A 3 -0.25 -59.24 81.25
CA GLN A 3 0.88 -59.39 80.33
C GLN A 3 1.47 -58.01 80.06
N LYS A 4 2.62 -57.71 80.70
CA LYS A 4 3.41 -56.51 80.41
C LYS A 4 3.86 -56.59 78.96
N ILE A 5 3.23 -55.80 78.10
CA ILE A 5 3.66 -55.62 76.70
C ILE A 5 5.14 -55.16 76.74
N PRO A 6 6.06 -55.90 76.10
CA PRO A 6 7.47 -55.59 76.15
C PRO A 6 7.73 -54.18 75.61
N ILE A 7 8.68 -53.47 76.20
CA ILE A 7 9.01 -52.07 75.86
C ILE A 7 9.26 -51.92 74.34
N GLN A 8 9.84 -52.94 73.71
CA GLN A 8 10.04 -53.00 72.26
C GLN A 8 8.73 -52.96 71.46
N ALA A 9 7.66 -53.61 71.93
CA ALA A 9 6.35 -53.57 71.27
C ALA A 9 5.66 -52.21 71.44
N LYS A 10 5.85 -51.52 72.58
CA LYS A 10 5.37 -50.13 72.75
C LYS A 10 6.11 -49.15 71.83
N LEU A 11 7.42 -49.34 71.65
CA LEU A 11 8.24 -48.53 70.75
C LEU A 11 7.83 -48.75 69.29
N LEU A 12 7.61 -50.00 68.88
CA LEU A 12 7.11 -50.34 67.55
C LEU A 12 5.72 -49.75 67.29
N LEU A 13 4.83 -49.80 68.28
CA LEU A 13 3.49 -49.19 68.17
C LEU A 13 3.56 -47.66 68.05
N ALA A 14 4.46 -47.01 68.81
CA ALA A 14 4.68 -45.57 68.73
C ALA A 14 5.25 -45.16 67.36
N ILE A 15 6.24 -45.90 66.85
CA ILE A 15 6.80 -45.70 65.50
C ILE A 15 5.71 -45.89 64.45
N PHE A 16 4.90 -46.94 64.57
CA PHE A 16 3.79 -47.20 63.64
C PHE A 16 2.75 -46.07 63.66
N MET A 17 2.40 -45.55 64.84
CA MET A 17 1.48 -44.41 64.98
C MET A 17 2.05 -43.13 64.35
N VAL A 18 3.34 -42.85 64.52
CA VAL A 18 4.00 -41.69 63.89
C VAL A 18 4.04 -41.85 62.37
N ILE A 19 4.35 -43.04 61.85
CA ILE A 19 4.33 -43.34 60.41
C ILE A 19 2.91 -43.21 59.85
N ALA A 20 1.91 -43.80 60.51
CA ALA A 20 0.51 -43.73 60.09
C ALA A 20 -0.01 -42.29 60.07
N THR A 21 0.34 -41.49 61.09
CA THR A 21 -0.02 -40.06 61.16
C THR A 21 0.68 -39.26 60.07
N SER A 22 1.95 -39.55 59.79
CA SER A 22 2.72 -38.89 58.73
C SER A 22 2.17 -39.22 57.33
N ILE A 23 1.78 -40.47 57.10
CA ILE A 23 1.12 -40.89 55.86
C ILE A 23 -0.27 -40.23 55.72
N GLY A 24 -1.02 -40.12 56.81
CA GLY A 24 -2.31 -39.45 56.85
C GLY A 24 -2.21 -37.96 56.51
N LEU A 25 -1.25 -37.25 57.12
CA LEU A 25 -0.98 -35.84 56.86
C LEU A 25 -0.49 -35.61 55.41
N TYR A 26 0.37 -36.49 54.90
CA TYR A 26 0.82 -36.44 53.51
C TYR A 26 -0.35 -36.59 52.54
N LYS A 27 -1.19 -37.62 52.72
CA LYS A 27 -2.38 -37.84 51.88
C LYS A 27 -3.40 -36.70 51.95
N TRP A 28 -3.60 -36.12 53.14
CA TRP A 28 -4.47 -34.94 53.30
C TRP A 28 -3.91 -33.70 52.59
N SER A 29 -2.60 -33.48 52.67
CA SER A 29 -1.93 -32.38 51.95
C SER A 29 -2.00 -32.53 50.43
N GLU A 30 -1.84 -33.76 49.91
CA GLU A 30 -2.00 -34.07 48.49
C GLU A 30 -3.45 -33.93 48.04
N PHE A 31 -4.43 -34.39 48.84
CA PHE A 31 -5.84 -34.15 48.56
C PHE A 31 -6.16 -32.65 48.47
N LYS A 32 -5.67 -31.84 49.41
CA LYS A 32 -5.84 -30.37 49.38
C LYS A 32 -5.12 -29.72 48.19
N ARG A 33 -3.97 -30.24 47.75
CA ARG A 33 -3.30 -29.78 46.52
C ARG A 33 -4.10 -30.10 45.27
N VAL A 34 -4.65 -31.32 45.16
CA VAL A 34 -5.51 -31.73 44.04
C VAL A 34 -6.81 -30.94 44.02
N GLU A 35 -7.41 -30.68 45.18
CA GLU A 35 -8.61 -29.85 45.33
C GLU A 35 -8.31 -28.39 44.92
N ALA A 36 -7.22 -27.80 45.40
CA ALA A 36 -6.76 -26.47 44.97
C ALA A 36 -6.37 -26.41 43.48
N MET A 37 -5.89 -27.52 42.89
CA MET A 37 -5.63 -27.62 41.45
C MET A 37 -6.94 -27.67 40.65
N LYS A 38 -7.94 -28.45 41.10
CA LYS A 38 -9.29 -28.48 40.49
C LYS A 38 -9.97 -27.12 40.58
N GLU A 39 -9.86 -26.42 41.71
CA GLU A 39 -10.35 -25.05 41.87
C GLU A 39 -9.61 -24.05 40.97
N ARG A 40 -8.29 -24.19 40.80
CA ARG A 40 -7.50 -23.38 39.84
C ARG A 40 -7.88 -23.66 38.39
N GLU A 41 -8.21 -24.91 38.07
CA GLU A 41 -8.64 -25.37 36.74
C GLU A 41 -10.07 -24.92 36.40
N GLN A 42 -10.92 -24.77 37.42
CA GLN A 42 -12.25 -24.18 37.33
C GLN A 42 -12.25 -22.65 37.43
N SER A 43 -11.11 -22.03 37.73
CA SER A 43 -11.02 -20.58 37.87
C SER A 43 -11.52 -19.87 36.61
N PRO A 44 -12.15 -18.68 36.75
CA PRO A 44 -12.68 -17.93 35.60
C PRO A 44 -11.62 -17.65 34.53
N LYS A 45 -10.37 -17.45 34.97
CA LYS A 45 -9.23 -17.29 34.07
C LYS A 45 -8.88 -18.58 33.31
N ALA A 46 -8.89 -19.74 33.97
CA ALA A 46 -8.62 -21.01 33.30
C ALA A 46 -9.70 -21.37 32.27
N ARG A 47 -10.96 -21.00 32.51
CA ARG A 47 -12.05 -21.11 31.53
C ARG A 47 -11.79 -20.25 30.29
N VAL A 48 -11.37 -19.00 30.48
CA VAL A 48 -11.02 -18.07 29.39
C VAL A 48 -9.82 -18.59 28.60
N ASP A 49 -8.74 -18.98 29.28
CA ASP A 49 -7.51 -19.44 28.65
C ASP A 49 -7.78 -20.68 27.77
N ARG A 50 -8.57 -21.65 28.25
CA ARG A 50 -9.00 -22.83 27.46
C ARG A 50 -9.82 -22.46 26.23
N ALA A 51 -10.75 -21.51 26.36
CA ALA A 51 -11.55 -21.05 25.23
C ALA A 51 -10.66 -20.32 24.19
N LEU A 52 -9.71 -19.51 24.65
CA LEU A 52 -8.78 -18.81 23.79
C LEU A 52 -7.83 -19.77 23.07
N GLU A 53 -7.32 -20.80 23.75
CA GLU A 53 -6.50 -21.84 23.12
C GLU A 53 -7.23 -22.57 22.01
N ARG A 54 -8.50 -22.96 22.22
CA ARG A 54 -9.33 -23.57 21.17
C ARG A 54 -9.49 -22.65 19.97
N ALA A 55 -9.76 -21.37 20.21
CA ALA A 55 -9.87 -20.36 19.15
C ALA A 55 -8.55 -20.17 18.37
N GLN A 56 -7.41 -20.16 19.06
CA GLN A 56 -6.09 -20.07 18.45
C GLN A 56 -5.74 -21.32 17.65
N ARG A 57 -6.05 -22.52 18.14
CA ARG A 57 -5.86 -23.78 17.38
C ARG A 57 -6.69 -23.78 16.09
N ALA A 58 -7.96 -23.40 16.18
CA ALA A 58 -8.81 -23.27 14.99
C ALA A 58 -8.25 -22.24 13.98
N THR A 59 -7.66 -21.14 14.48
CA THR A 59 -6.98 -20.14 13.64
C THR A 59 -5.77 -20.74 12.92
N ILE A 60 -4.89 -21.44 13.64
CA ILE A 60 -3.68 -22.07 13.09
C ILE A 60 -4.05 -23.12 12.04
N ASN A 61 -5.12 -23.87 12.28
CA ASN A 61 -5.66 -24.87 11.35
C ASN A 61 -6.43 -24.27 10.17
N LYS A 62 -6.48 -22.93 10.05
CA LYS A 62 -7.22 -22.20 9.00
C LYS A 62 -8.72 -22.51 8.98
N GLN A 63 -9.28 -22.95 10.11
CA GLN A 63 -10.69 -23.24 10.29
C GLN A 63 -11.43 -21.96 10.71
N PHE A 64 -11.52 -21.00 9.78
CA PHE A 64 -11.93 -19.62 10.12
C PHE A 64 -13.33 -19.48 10.73
N ARG A 65 -14.31 -20.28 10.25
CA ARG A 65 -15.66 -20.30 10.85
C ARG A 65 -15.65 -20.82 12.28
N GLN A 66 -14.88 -21.87 12.53
CA GLN A 66 -14.72 -22.45 13.86
C GLN A 66 -13.97 -21.48 14.79
N ALA A 67 -12.90 -20.84 14.30
CA ALA A 67 -12.16 -19.84 15.06
C ALA A 67 -13.07 -18.70 15.54
N GLU A 68 -13.95 -18.18 14.69
CA GLU A 68 -14.91 -17.14 15.07
C GLU A 68 -15.86 -17.62 16.19
N THR A 69 -16.45 -18.82 16.04
CA THR A 69 -17.32 -19.41 17.06
C THR A 69 -16.58 -19.56 18.39
N GLU A 70 -15.36 -20.08 18.36
CA GLU A 70 -14.53 -20.26 19.56
C GLU A 70 -14.14 -18.91 20.19
N TYR A 71 -13.87 -17.87 19.38
CA TYR A 71 -13.64 -16.52 19.90
C TYR A 71 -14.91 -15.91 20.53
N LYS A 72 -16.11 -16.19 20.00
CA LYS A 72 -17.39 -15.77 20.62
C LYS A 72 -17.64 -16.50 21.94
N THR A 73 -17.31 -17.79 22.01
CA THR A 73 -17.35 -18.57 23.26
C THR A 73 -16.37 -18.01 24.28
N ALA A 74 -15.14 -17.70 23.86
CA ALA A 74 -14.14 -17.07 24.72
C ALA A 74 -14.61 -15.69 25.19
N TYR A 75 -15.31 -14.94 24.34
CA TYR A 75 -15.89 -13.64 24.68
C TYR A 75 -16.97 -13.76 25.77
N SER A 76 -17.89 -14.71 25.66
CA SER A 76 -18.88 -14.96 26.72
C SER A 76 -18.20 -15.32 28.04
N ALA A 77 -17.25 -16.26 28.01
CA ALA A 77 -16.54 -16.71 29.20
C ALA A 77 -15.73 -15.58 29.88
N ILE A 78 -15.16 -14.65 29.11
CA ILE A 78 -14.41 -13.53 29.70
C ILE A 78 -15.32 -12.45 30.28
N VAL A 79 -16.53 -12.27 29.73
CA VAL A 79 -17.52 -11.34 30.29
C VAL A 79 -17.98 -11.85 31.67
N ASP A 80 -18.31 -13.14 31.78
CA ASP A 80 -18.67 -13.77 33.06
C ASP A 80 -17.53 -13.62 34.08
N ALA A 81 -16.30 -13.95 33.65
CA ALA A 81 -15.12 -13.86 34.50
C ALA A 81 -14.81 -12.44 34.98
N ILE A 82 -15.09 -11.42 34.17
CA ILE A 82 -14.96 -10.01 34.57
C ILE A 82 -16.09 -9.62 35.53
N GLY A 83 -17.31 -10.15 35.35
CA GLY A 83 -18.40 -9.97 36.31
C GLY A 83 -18.03 -10.46 37.71
N GLU A 84 -17.37 -11.62 37.81
CA GLU A 84 -16.88 -12.16 39.09
C GLU A 84 -15.66 -11.41 39.65
N ARG A 85 -14.83 -10.80 38.79
CA ARG A 85 -13.59 -10.09 39.19
C ARG A 85 -13.42 -8.78 38.40
N PRO A 86 -14.23 -7.74 38.68
CA PRO A 86 -14.29 -6.53 37.87
C PRO A 86 -13.00 -5.72 37.87
N ASP A 87 -12.18 -5.81 38.92
CA ASP A 87 -10.92 -5.06 39.03
C ASP A 87 -9.73 -5.76 38.37
N SER A 88 -9.92 -6.97 37.83
CA SER A 88 -8.85 -7.73 37.22
C SER A 88 -8.40 -7.14 35.88
N ILE A 89 -7.31 -6.38 35.92
CA ILE A 89 -6.66 -5.82 34.72
C ILE A 89 -6.20 -6.93 33.76
N LYS A 90 -5.84 -8.10 34.28
CA LYS A 90 -5.45 -9.24 33.45
C LYS A 90 -6.64 -9.75 32.63
N LEU A 91 -7.83 -9.86 33.23
CA LEU A 91 -9.04 -10.28 32.53
C LEU A 91 -9.49 -9.22 31.52
N LYS A 92 -9.48 -7.92 31.89
CA LYS A 92 -9.74 -6.81 30.96
C LYS A 92 -8.81 -6.86 29.74
N ARG A 93 -7.52 -7.16 29.93
CA ARG A 93 -6.58 -7.36 28.81
C ARG A 93 -6.88 -8.59 27.96
N SER A 94 -7.26 -9.72 28.57
CA SER A 94 -7.70 -10.89 27.80
C SER A 94 -8.95 -10.60 26.96
N LYS A 95 -9.92 -9.86 27.53
CA LYS A 95 -11.10 -9.38 26.79
C LYS A 95 -10.70 -8.53 25.60
N LEU A 96 -9.72 -7.64 25.78
CA LEU A 96 -9.21 -6.80 24.70
C LEU A 96 -8.60 -7.62 23.55
N VAL A 97 -7.83 -8.67 23.86
CA VAL A 97 -7.27 -9.57 22.84
C VAL A 97 -8.39 -10.27 22.05
N ILE A 98 -9.41 -10.77 22.75
CA ILE A 98 -10.55 -11.45 22.13
C ILE A 98 -11.31 -10.49 21.20
N LEU A 99 -11.61 -9.28 21.66
CA LEU A 99 -12.30 -8.25 20.86
C LEU A 99 -11.56 -7.92 19.55
N LYS A 100 -10.23 -7.78 19.62
CA LYS A 100 -9.40 -7.55 18.42
C LYS A 100 -9.47 -8.70 17.42
N GLN A 101 -9.49 -9.94 17.91
CA GLN A 101 -9.60 -11.12 17.04
C GLN A 101 -11.00 -11.21 16.42
N LEU A 102 -12.06 -10.97 17.18
CA LEU A 102 -13.43 -10.93 16.66
C LEU A 102 -13.59 -9.87 15.57
N SER A 103 -13.06 -8.67 15.79
CA SER A 103 -12.99 -7.61 14.77
C SER A 103 -12.27 -8.07 13.50
N HIS A 104 -11.09 -8.70 13.66
CA HIS A 104 -10.31 -9.19 12.53
C HIS A 104 -11.07 -10.23 11.70
N TRP A 105 -11.74 -11.20 12.34
CA TRP A 105 -12.47 -12.27 11.66
C TRP A 105 -13.74 -11.79 10.96
N THR A 106 -14.51 -10.93 11.62
CA THR A 106 -15.71 -10.33 11.03
C THR A 106 -15.36 -9.47 9.82
N LYS A 107 -14.25 -8.71 9.88
CA LYS A 107 -13.69 -7.99 8.72
C LYS A 107 -13.32 -8.94 7.58
N HIS A 108 -12.67 -10.06 7.87
CA HIS A 108 -12.34 -11.08 6.86
C HIS A 108 -13.57 -11.63 6.12
N ARG A 109 -14.71 -11.72 6.81
CA ARG A 109 -16.01 -12.12 6.23
C ARG A 109 -16.74 -10.98 5.52
N LYS A 110 -16.15 -9.78 5.46
CA LYS A 110 -16.76 -8.54 4.95
C LYS A 110 -18.00 -8.10 5.74
N ASP A 111 -18.13 -8.56 6.99
CA ASP A 111 -19.12 -8.05 7.95
C ASP A 111 -18.50 -6.85 8.68
N PHE A 112 -18.45 -5.71 7.99
CA PHE A 112 -17.83 -4.49 8.49
C PHE A 112 -18.59 -3.90 9.67
N GLN A 113 -19.92 -4.10 9.74
CA GLN A 113 -20.72 -3.60 10.86
C GLN A 113 -20.39 -4.34 12.15
N ALA A 114 -20.28 -5.67 12.12
CA ALA A 114 -19.83 -6.43 13.28
C ALA A 114 -18.37 -6.09 13.64
N ALA A 115 -17.49 -5.96 12.65
CA ALA A 115 -16.09 -5.61 12.88
C ALA A 115 -15.95 -4.24 13.57
N TYR A 116 -16.76 -3.28 13.15
CA TYR A 116 -16.83 -1.96 13.76
C TYR A 116 -17.28 -2.04 15.23
N ARG A 117 -18.37 -2.75 15.54
CA ARG A 117 -18.86 -2.93 16.92
C ARG A 117 -17.80 -3.54 17.86
N TRP A 118 -17.14 -4.62 17.42
CA TRP A 118 -16.09 -5.24 18.22
C TRP A 118 -14.89 -4.32 18.44
N SER A 119 -14.56 -3.52 17.42
CA SER A 119 -13.46 -2.57 17.51
C SER A 119 -13.81 -1.37 18.40
N ASP A 120 -15.05 -0.90 18.39
CA ASP A 120 -15.55 0.18 19.25
C ASP A 120 -15.40 -0.20 20.73
N GLU A 121 -15.86 -1.40 21.07
CA GLU A 121 -15.71 -1.92 22.43
C GLU A 121 -14.24 -2.09 22.83
N ALA A 122 -13.39 -2.56 21.90
CA ALA A 122 -11.95 -2.68 22.13
C ALA A 122 -11.31 -1.31 22.40
N VAL A 123 -11.69 -0.29 21.63
CA VAL A 123 -11.23 1.09 21.78
C VAL A 123 -11.63 1.62 23.16
N LYS A 124 -12.90 1.48 23.59
CA LYS A 124 -13.36 1.90 24.91
C LYS A 124 -12.56 1.24 26.04
N LEU A 125 -12.41 -0.09 25.98
CA LEU A 125 -11.67 -0.85 26.98
C LEU A 125 -10.18 -0.49 27.03
N ALA A 126 -9.54 -0.27 25.87
CA ALA A 126 -8.16 0.17 25.80
C ALA A 126 -7.97 1.60 26.35
N THR A 127 -8.98 2.46 26.23
CA THR A 127 -8.98 3.82 26.82
C THR A 127 -8.94 3.73 28.33
N MET A 128 -9.86 2.98 28.94
CA MET A 128 -9.92 2.79 30.39
C MET A 128 -8.63 2.17 30.95
N LEU A 129 -8.06 1.20 30.23
CA LEU A 129 -6.79 0.57 30.62
C LEU A 129 -5.60 1.54 30.56
N LEU A 130 -5.63 2.53 29.66
CA LEU A 130 -4.61 3.57 29.56
C LEU A 130 -4.82 4.66 30.62
N GLU A 131 -6.05 5.11 30.85
CA GLU A 131 -6.37 6.12 31.87
C GLU A 131 -6.00 5.64 33.28
N SER A 132 -6.26 4.37 33.59
CA SER A 132 -5.85 3.76 34.86
C SER A 132 -4.33 3.60 35.00
N ARG A 133 -3.58 3.56 33.90
CA ARG A 133 -2.12 3.39 33.88
C ARG A 133 -1.45 4.20 32.76
N PRO A 134 -1.37 5.55 32.87
CA PRO A 134 -0.94 6.42 31.77
C PRO A 134 0.51 6.20 31.32
N THR A 135 1.36 5.69 32.20
CA THR A 135 2.78 5.41 31.94
C THR A 135 3.05 3.99 31.42
N ASP A 136 2.03 3.11 31.39
CA ASP A 136 2.20 1.72 30.95
C ASP A 136 2.34 1.64 29.41
N THR A 137 3.55 1.33 28.96
CA THR A 137 3.89 1.14 27.53
C THR A 137 2.98 0.12 26.83
N ARG A 138 2.51 -0.91 27.54
CA ARG A 138 1.60 -1.92 26.99
C ARG A 138 0.20 -1.34 26.79
N ALA A 139 -0.31 -0.56 27.74
CA ALA A 139 -1.60 0.10 27.60
C ALA A 139 -1.61 1.11 26.44
N ARG A 140 -0.50 1.86 26.26
CA ARG A 140 -0.32 2.76 25.10
C ARG A 140 -0.35 2.01 23.77
N ARG A 141 0.35 0.87 23.69
CA ARG A 141 0.35 0.00 22.51
C ARG A 141 -1.04 -0.55 22.19
N ASP A 142 -1.74 -1.02 23.22
CA ASP A 142 -3.08 -1.57 23.12
C ASP A 142 -4.07 -0.51 22.60
N ARG A 143 -3.96 0.74 23.08
CA ARG A 143 -4.76 1.88 22.61
C ARG A 143 -4.54 2.21 21.14
N ILE A 144 -3.28 2.32 20.67
CA ILE A 144 -3.03 2.61 19.25
C ILE A 144 -3.48 1.45 18.37
N SER A 145 -3.13 0.22 18.74
CA SER A 145 -3.44 -0.96 17.92
C SER A 145 -4.96 -1.16 17.75
N THR A 146 -5.74 -0.86 18.78
CA THR A 146 -7.22 -0.96 18.73
C THR A 146 -7.83 0.18 17.94
N ALA A 147 -7.31 1.40 18.07
CA ALA A 147 -7.74 2.53 17.24
C ALA A 147 -7.47 2.31 15.74
N VAL A 148 -6.29 1.77 15.39
CA VAL A 148 -5.98 1.41 14.00
C VAL A 148 -6.92 0.32 13.49
N ALA A 149 -7.17 -0.73 14.27
CA ALA A 149 -8.10 -1.79 13.89
C ALA A 149 -9.52 -1.27 13.70
N TYR A 150 -9.97 -0.35 14.56
CA TYR A 150 -11.25 0.34 14.46
C TYR A 150 -11.40 1.10 13.15
N ALA A 151 -10.40 1.90 12.78
CA ALA A 151 -10.40 2.62 11.52
C ALA A 151 -10.33 1.71 10.29
N GLU A 152 -9.68 0.54 10.39
CA GLU A 152 -9.66 -0.44 9.31
C GLU A 152 -10.97 -1.26 9.20
N ALA A 153 -11.77 -1.31 10.26
CA ALA A 153 -12.98 -2.14 10.35
C ALA A 153 -14.25 -1.41 9.90
N GLY A 154 -14.34 -0.10 10.12
CA GLY A 154 -15.41 0.74 9.58
C GLY A 154 -15.15 1.18 8.13
N PRO A 155 -16.16 1.72 7.42
CA PRO A 155 -15.89 2.54 6.25
C PRO A 155 -15.00 3.69 6.73
N LEU A 156 -13.81 3.85 6.14
CA LEU A 156 -12.94 5.01 6.40
C LEU A 156 -13.65 6.37 6.14
N ALA A 157 -14.85 6.34 5.54
CA ALA A 157 -15.71 7.47 5.24
C ALA A 157 -16.70 7.85 6.36
N GLU A 158 -16.86 7.03 7.42
CA GLU A 158 -17.76 7.40 8.52
C GLU A 158 -17.08 8.46 9.41
N PRO A 159 -17.70 9.63 9.62
CA PRO A 159 -17.10 10.74 10.38
C PRO A 159 -16.62 10.33 11.78
N ASP A 160 -17.36 9.43 12.43
CA ASP A 160 -17.04 8.90 13.76
C ASP A 160 -15.75 8.07 13.75
N ALA A 161 -15.50 7.30 12.69
CA ALA A 161 -14.33 6.44 12.57
C ALA A 161 -13.03 7.25 12.51
N ARG A 162 -13.02 8.32 11.70
CA ARG A 162 -11.87 9.23 11.59
C ARG A 162 -11.65 10.02 12.88
N ALA A 163 -12.72 10.54 13.49
CA ALA A 163 -12.63 11.32 14.73
C ALA A 163 -12.06 10.49 15.88
N ILE A 164 -12.54 9.26 16.08
CA ILE A 164 -12.06 8.35 17.12
C ILE A 164 -10.61 7.93 16.86
N LEU A 165 -10.25 7.62 15.61
CA LEU A 165 -8.87 7.30 15.26
C LEU A 165 -7.93 8.48 15.56
N LYS A 166 -8.30 9.70 15.13
CA LYS A 166 -7.52 10.91 15.36
C LYS A 166 -7.36 11.18 16.85
N SER A 167 -8.44 11.12 17.63
CA SER A 167 -8.43 11.31 19.09
C SER A 167 -7.51 10.31 19.78
N ALA A 168 -7.60 9.01 19.42
CA ALA A 168 -6.74 7.98 19.99
C ALA A 168 -5.25 8.20 19.65
N ILE A 169 -4.94 8.57 18.41
CA ILE A 169 -3.57 8.87 17.99
C ILE A 169 -3.04 10.11 18.72
N GLU A 170 -3.84 11.17 18.85
CA GLU A 170 -3.45 12.41 19.52
C GLU A 170 -3.23 12.21 21.01
N SER A 171 -4.08 11.41 21.68
CA SER A 171 -3.88 11.00 23.08
C SER A 171 -2.54 10.29 23.30
N VAL A 172 -2.19 9.34 22.43
CA VAL A 172 -0.89 8.65 22.54
C VAL A 172 0.28 9.51 22.06
N SER A 173 0.06 10.45 21.14
CA SER A 173 1.09 11.40 20.69
C SER A 173 1.49 12.37 21.81
N LYS A 174 0.52 12.96 22.52
CA LYS A 174 0.78 13.89 23.64
C LYS A 174 1.56 13.24 24.78
N THR A 175 1.31 11.96 25.06
CA THR A 175 1.98 11.21 26.13
C THR A 175 3.38 10.70 25.75
N THR A 176 3.79 10.83 24.49
CA THR A 176 5.12 10.43 24.01
C THR A 176 6.08 11.63 23.87
N GLU A 177 5.62 12.85 24.10
CA GLU A 177 6.49 14.04 24.20
C GLU A 177 7.36 14.03 25.47
N THR A 178 6.97 13.27 26.50
CA THR A 178 7.70 13.16 27.78
C THR A 178 8.66 11.96 27.85
N VAL A 179 8.43 10.90 27.07
CA VAL A 179 9.29 9.71 27.00
C VAL A 179 9.41 9.28 25.54
N PRO A 180 10.63 9.20 24.96
CA PRO A 180 10.82 8.82 23.57
C PRO A 180 10.15 7.46 23.26
N PRO A 181 9.22 7.41 22.30
CA PRO A 181 8.49 6.18 22.01
C PRO A 181 9.40 5.15 21.33
N SER A 182 9.22 3.87 21.69
CA SER A 182 9.85 2.74 20.99
C SER A 182 9.57 2.78 19.48
N ALA A 183 10.46 2.21 18.66
CA ALA A 183 10.29 2.12 17.21
C ALA A 183 8.93 1.53 16.79
N SER A 184 8.46 0.51 17.53
CA SER A 184 7.16 -0.12 17.32
C SER A 184 5.98 0.84 17.53
N VAL A 185 6.03 1.69 18.57
CA VAL A 185 4.97 2.68 18.83
C VAL A 185 4.96 3.75 17.75
N ARG A 186 6.13 4.21 17.30
CA ARG A 186 6.24 5.20 16.21
C ARG A 186 5.71 4.66 14.88
N GLU A 187 6.01 3.40 14.56
CA GLU A 187 5.44 2.73 13.39
C GLU A 187 3.91 2.71 13.46
N MET A 188 3.35 2.37 14.63
CA MET A 188 1.90 2.35 14.84
C MET A 188 1.29 3.75 14.70
N LEU A 189 1.93 4.79 15.25
CA LEU A 189 1.48 6.18 15.09
C LEU A 189 1.52 6.61 13.61
N ALA A 190 2.59 6.29 12.89
CA ALA A 190 2.72 6.59 11.47
C ALA A 190 1.66 5.87 10.62
N ARG A 191 1.38 4.59 10.90
CA ARG A 191 0.29 3.83 10.26
C ARG A 191 -1.08 4.41 10.60
N GLY A 192 -1.31 4.81 11.85
CA GLY A 192 -2.54 5.48 12.25
C GLY A 192 -2.78 6.75 11.46
N TRP A 193 -1.78 7.64 11.38
CA TRP A 193 -1.87 8.86 10.59
C TRP A 193 -2.09 8.61 9.10
N LEU A 194 -1.52 7.53 8.53
CA LEU A 194 -1.82 7.11 7.16
C LEU A 194 -3.31 6.77 6.97
N GLN A 195 -3.94 6.10 7.93
CA GLN A 195 -5.37 5.79 7.86
C GLN A 195 -6.23 7.05 8.03
N VAL A 196 -5.86 7.97 8.93
CA VAL A 196 -6.52 9.30 9.03
C VAL A 196 -6.44 10.04 7.69
N ALA A 197 -5.27 10.02 7.05
CA ALA A 197 -5.09 10.68 5.75
C ALA A 197 -6.00 10.08 4.66
N LYS A 198 -6.12 8.74 4.62
CA LYS A 198 -7.01 8.05 3.68
C LYS A 198 -8.48 8.36 3.95
N ALA A 199 -8.90 8.35 5.21
CA ALA A 199 -10.25 8.71 5.62
C ALA A 199 -10.62 10.13 5.17
N ALA A 200 -9.76 11.11 5.49
CA ALA A 200 -9.95 12.49 5.06
C ALA A 200 -10.05 12.65 3.53
N ALA A 201 -9.25 11.89 2.77
CA ALA A 201 -9.32 11.91 1.31
C ALA A 201 -10.64 11.35 0.74
N VAL A 202 -11.26 10.37 1.42
CA VAL A 202 -12.56 9.81 1.03
C VAL A 202 -13.70 10.79 1.31
N GLU A 203 -13.58 11.59 2.36
CA GLU A 203 -14.51 12.68 2.68
C GLU A 203 -14.24 13.96 1.88
N ASP A 204 -13.38 13.91 0.88
CA ASP A 204 -12.94 15.06 0.08
C ASP A 204 -12.27 16.21 0.88
N ASP A 205 -11.87 15.98 2.14
CA ASP A 205 -11.06 16.88 2.95
C ASP A 205 -9.56 16.64 2.69
N TYR A 206 -9.09 17.17 1.56
CA TYR A 206 -7.70 16.96 1.12
C TYR A 206 -6.68 17.70 2.02
N ASN A 207 -7.06 18.83 2.62
CA ASN A 207 -6.16 19.56 3.52
C ASN A 207 -5.88 18.73 4.77
N ALA A 208 -6.92 18.18 5.41
CA ALA A 208 -6.73 17.26 6.53
C ALA A 208 -5.96 16.00 6.11
N SER A 209 -6.18 15.50 4.88
CA SER A 209 -5.42 14.37 4.34
C SER A 209 -3.91 14.66 4.24
N PHE A 210 -3.54 15.82 3.70
CA PHE A 210 -2.13 16.23 3.60
C PHE A 210 -1.52 16.50 4.97
N GLU A 211 -2.23 17.14 5.89
CA GLU A 211 -1.75 17.34 7.27
C GLU A 211 -1.52 16.02 8.00
N ALA A 212 -2.46 15.09 7.92
CA ALA A 212 -2.32 13.75 8.50
C ALA A 212 -1.11 13.03 7.88
N SER A 213 -0.90 13.16 6.56
CA SER A 213 0.27 12.59 5.89
C SER A 213 1.58 13.17 6.41
N ARG A 214 1.67 14.49 6.66
CA ARG A 214 2.85 15.12 7.28
C ARG A 214 3.11 14.61 8.69
N LYS A 215 2.06 14.47 9.51
CA LYS A 215 2.17 13.90 10.86
C LYS A 215 2.66 12.44 10.81
N GLY A 216 2.13 11.65 9.89
CA GLY A 216 2.59 10.27 9.64
C GLY A 216 4.06 10.21 9.23
N LEU A 217 4.50 11.10 8.33
CA LEU A 217 5.90 11.21 7.93
C LEU A 217 6.80 11.57 9.11
N LYS A 218 6.41 12.52 9.96
CA LYS A 218 7.17 12.91 11.16
C LYS A 218 7.43 11.69 12.06
N TRP A 219 6.39 10.92 12.37
CA TRP A 219 6.50 9.72 13.20
C TRP A 219 7.31 8.62 12.55
N SER A 220 7.19 8.46 11.22
CA SER A 220 7.97 7.48 10.46
C SER A 220 9.48 7.79 10.42
N ARG A 221 9.88 9.05 10.70
CA ARG A 221 11.26 9.54 10.67
C ARG A 221 11.94 9.62 12.02
N SER A 222 11.17 9.84 13.09
CA SER A 222 11.72 9.98 14.43
C SER A 222 12.39 8.66 14.89
N GLY A 223 13.73 8.66 15.00
CA GLY A 223 14.45 8.03 16.11
C GLY A 223 15.03 6.61 16.00
N THR A 224 15.75 6.21 14.95
CA THR A 224 16.73 5.10 15.09
C THR A 224 17.98 5.31 14.23
N THR A 225 19.10 4.74 14.67
CA THR A 225 20.36 4.62 13.93
C THR A 225 20.16 3.78 12.66
N ALA A 226 21.11 3.88 11.73
CA ALA A 226 21.06 3.32 10.38
C ALA A 226 20.69 1.82 10.29
N ASP A 227 20.89 1.03 11.36
CA ASP A 227 20.62 -0.41 11.37
C ASP A 227 19.14 -0.81 11.61
N GLU A 228 18.32 0.02 12.26
CA GLU A 228 16.89 -0.27 12.48
C GLU A 228 15.98 0.24 11.35
N GLN A 229 16.48 1.14 10.50
CA GLN A 229 15.81 1.52 9.24
C GLN A 229 15.65 0.33 8.27
N ASN A 230 16.42 -0.74 8.46
CA ASN A 230 17.01 -1.47 7.35
C ASN A 230 16.10 -2.51 6.64
N ARG A 231 14.91 -2.89 7.16
CA ARG A 231 14.05 -3.89 6.45
C ARG A 231 12.53 -3.70 6.44
N ARG A 232 11.92 -3.02 7.42
CA ARG A 232 10.43 -2.88 7.49
C ARG A 232 9.95 -1.44 7.48
N LEU A 233 10.66 -0.54 8.16
CA LEU A 233 10.27 0.86 8.34
C LEU A 233 10.42 1.71 7.07
N ASN A 234 11.42 1.49 6.21
CA ASN A 234 11.61 2.33 5.00
C ASN A 234 10.47 2.27 3.98
N SER A 235 9.62 1.23 4.04
CA SER A 235 8.44 1.15 3.19
C SER A 235 7.33 2.13 3.61
N LEU A 236 7.25 2.49 4.90
CA LEU A 236 6.13 3.28 5.44
C LEU A 236 6.23 4.78 5.11
N PRO A 237 7.37 5.49 5.28
CA PRO A 237 7.52 6.85 4.80
C PRO A 237 7.27 6.94 3.29
N TYR A 238 7.76 5.95 2.52
CA TYR A 238 7.49 5.87 1.09
C TYR A 238 6.00 5.72 0.81
N GLN A 239 5.29 4.81 1.48
CA GLN A 239 3.85 4.60 1.31
C GLN A 239 3.03 5.87 1.63
N ILE A 240 3.34 6.55 2.74
CA ILE A 240 2.65 7.77 3.14
C ILE A 240 2.86 8.86 2.08
N ALA A 241 4.11 9.12 1.70
CA ALA A 241 4.43 10.13 0.71
C ALA A 241 3.94 9.76 -0.71
N ASP A 242 3.92 8.47 -1.08
CA ASP A 242 3.37 8.03 -2.37
C ASP A 242 1.86 8.24 -2.45
N SER A 243 1.14 7.85 -1.40
CA SER A 243 -0.30 8.05 -1.29
C SER A 243 -0.67 9.54 -1.37
N ALA A 244 0.02 10.39 -0.61
CA ALA A 244 -0.25 11.83 -0.60
C ALA A 244 0.11 12.49 -1.94
N ALA A 245 1.24 12.09 -2.56
CA ALA A 245 1.60 12.57 -3.91
C ALA A 245 0.58 12.13 -4.98
N GLN A 246 0.03 10.92 -4.86
CA GLN A 246 -1.03 10.44 -5.75
C GLN A 246 -2.30 11.27 -5.62
N LEU A 247 -2.75 11.52 -4.40
CA LEU A 247 -3.91 12.37 -4.15
C LEU A 247 -3.71 13.78 -4.74
N ALA A 248 -2.55 14.39 -4.48
CA ALA A 248 -2.20 15.69 -5.04
C ALA A 248 -2.20 15.69 -6.58
N ARG A 249 -1.74 14.61 -7.23
CA ARG A 249 -1.83 14.44 -8.69
C ARG A 249 -3.26 14.41 -9.20
N GLU A 250 -4.10 13.62 -8.55
CA GLU A 250 -5.51 13.45 -8.93
C GLU A 250 -6.27 14.77 -8.83
N LYS A 251 -5.94 15.59 -7.81
CA LYS A 251 -6.51 16.92 -7.61
C LYS A 251 -5.78 18.04 -8.33
N SER A 252 -4.74 17.70 -9.11
CA SER A 252 -3.90 18.68 -9.82
C SER A 252 -3.28 19.76 -8.90
N ASP A 253 -3.07 19.43 -7.62
CA ASP A 253 -2.39 20.30 -6.66
C ASP A 253 -0.88 20.19 -6.81
N VAL A 254 -0.31 21.11 -7.60
CA VAL A 254 1.12 21.14 -7.91
C VAL A 254 1.98 21.35 -6.66
N LYS A 255 1.50 22.12 -5.67
CA LYS A 255 2.28 22.45 -4.46
C LYS A 255 2.50 21.20 -3.61
N HIS A 256 1.41 20.54 -3.22
CA HIS A 256 1.47 19.31 -2.43
C HIS A 256 2.07 18.16 -3.23
N GLN A 257 1.87 18.12 -4.55
CA GLN A 257 2.53 17.12 -5.38
C GLN A 257 4.06 17.24 -5.30
N ILE A 258 4.64 18.44 -5.44
CA ILE A 258 6.10 18.62 -5.31
C ILE A 258 6.58 18.19 -3.93
N GLU A 259 5.87 18.59 -2.88
CA GLU A 259 6.20 18.25 -1.50
C GLU A 259 6.30 16.73 -1.33
N PHE A 260 5.23 15.99 -1.58
CA PHE A 260 5.19 14.55 -1.31
C PHE A 260 5.97 13.71 -2.35
N GLU A 261 6.16 14.19 -3.58
CA GLU A 261 7.09 13.55 -4.53
C GLU A 261 8.54 13.63 -4.03
N LYS A 262 8.96 14.75 -3.44
CA LYS A 262 10.27 14.88 -2.78
C LYS A 262 10.39 13.95 -1.58
N GLU A 263 9.36 13.88 -0.74
CA GLU A 263 9.42 13.05 0.47
C GLU A 263 9.53 11.55 0.15
N ALA A 264 8.79 11.09 -0.86
CA ALA A 264 8.93 9.72 -1.34
C ALA A 264 10.29 9.47 -2.04
N LEU A 265 10.84 10.48 -2.73
CA LEU A 265 12.18 10.39 -3.31
C LEU A 265 13.25 10.23 -2.22
N VAL A 266 13.14 10.96 -1.11
CA VAL A 266 14.04 10.84 0.05
C VAL A 266 13.93 9.43 0.65
N ALA A 267 12.72 8.92 0.87
CA ALA A 267 12.51 7.56 1.41
C ALA A 267 13.11 6.47 0.50
N LEU A 268 12.96 6.61 -0.82
CA LEU A 268 13.58 5.71 -1.80
C LEU A 268 15.11 5.85 -1.83
N ALA A 269 15.65 7.06 -1.68
CA ALA A 269 17.10 7.28 -1.66
C ALA A 269 17.75 6.64 -0.43
N VAL A 270 17.11 6.70 0.73
CA VAL A 270 17.56 5.95 1.92
C VAL A 270 17.55 4.46 1.64
N SER A 271 16.46 3.93 1.07
CA SER A 271 16.38 2.51 0.69
C SER A 271 17.45 2.11 -0.32
N ALA A 272 17.80 2.99 -1.25
CA ALA A 272 18.82 2.76 -2.27
C ALA A 272 20.23 2.70 -1.66
N ARG A 273 20.54 3.48 -0.62
CA ARG A 273 21.85 3.42 0.05
C ARG A 273 22.10 2.09 0.77
N LEU A 274 21.03 1.44 1.21
CA LEU A 274 21.09 0.18 1.95
C LEU A 274 21.26 -1.03 1.02
N ASP A 275 20.78 -0.91 -0.22
CA ASP A 275 20.90 -1.93 -1.26
C ASP A 275 21.08 -1.25 -2.62
N GLU A 276 22.27 -0.69 -2.84
CA GLU A 276 22.60 0.14 -4.02
C GLU A 276 22.42 -0.62 -5.33
N LYS A 277 22.67 -1.93 -5.27
CA LYS A 277 22.57 -2.84 -6.39
C LYS A 277 21.15 -3.39 -6.55
N ASN A 278 20.15 -2.91 -5.82
CA ASN A 278 18.77 -3.33 -6.02
C ASN A 278 18.13 -2.67 -7.24
N PRO A 279 17.96 -3.39 -8.37
CA PRO A 279 17.38 -2.79 -9.56
C PRO A 279 15.91 -2.39 -9.38
N SER A 280 15.17 -3.00 -8.45
CA SER A 280 13.80 -2.59 -8.17
C SER A 280 13.77 -1.18 -7.58
N ILE A 281 14.65 -0.92 -6.61
CA ILE A 281 14.78 0.39 -5.97
C ILE A 281 15.28 1.43 -6.97
N GLN A 282 16.30 1.10 -7.77
CA GLN A 282 16.79 2.01 -8.83
C GLN A 282 15.69 2.37 -9.84
N GLY A 283 14.88 1.39 -10.24
CA GLY A 283 13.72 1.62 -11.10
C GLY A 283 12.68 2.56 -10.48
N MET A 284 12.36 2.36 -9.19
CA MET A 284 11.43 3.23 -8.45
C MET A 284 11.98 4.65 -8.31
N LEU A 285 13.26 4.79 -7.95
CA LEU A 285 13.96 6.07 -7.77
C LEU A 285 13.93 6.90 -9.06
N ALA A 286 14.28 6.28 -10.19
CA ALA A 286 14.28 6.95 -11.48
C ALA A 286 12.87 7.33 -11.95
N ALA A 287 11.88 6.44 -11.77
CA ALA A 287 10.49 6.76 -12.07
C ALA A 287 9.98 7.94 -11.23
N ARG A 288 10.39 8.02 -9.97
CA ARG A 288 10.06 9.14 -9.07
C ARG A 288 10.71 10.45 -9.52
N ARG A 289 11.98 10.41 -9.90
CA ARG A 289 12.70 11.56 -10.46
C ARG A 289 12.02 12.08 -11.73
N ALA A 290 11.64 11.20 -12.65
CA ALA A 290 10.93 11.58 -13.88
C ALA A 290 9.58 12.25 -13.57
N ARG A 291 8.79 11.69 -12.64
CA ARG A 291 7.53 12.33 -12.21
C ARG A 291 7.77 13.71 -11.61
N LEU A 292 8.69 13.83 -10.66
CA LEU A 292 9.00 15.13 -10.04
C LEU A 292 9.51 16.14 -11.09
N ALA A 293 10.25 15.69 -12.11
CA ALA A 293 10.67 16.51 -13.23
C ALA A 293 9.50 17.08 -14.03
N ASP A 294 8.50 16.25 -14.35
CA ASP A 294 7.28 16.68 -15.05
C ASP A 294 6.51 17.74 -14.23
N VAL A 295 6.51 17.63 -12.89
CA VAL A 295 5.84 18.59 -12.01
C VAL A 295 6.58 19.92 -11.97
N PHE A 296 7.90 19.89 -11.87
CA PHE A 296 8.70 21.11 -11.96
C PHE A 296 8.54 21.80 -13.31
N GLN A 297 8.43 21.03 -14.40
CA GLN A 297 8.13 21.58 -15.72
C GLN A 297 6.78 22.31 -15.71
N LYS A 298 5.72 21.71 -15.15
CA LYS A 298 4.40 22.35 -15.02
C LYS A 298 4.44 23.63 -14.19
N LYS A 299 5.30 23.69 -13.17
CA LYS A 299 5.53 24.88 -12.34
C LYS A 299 6.39 25.95 -13.04
N GLY A 300 7.02 25.64 -14.18
CA GLY A 300 7.95 26.52 -14.88
C GLY A 300 9.40 26.45 -14.39
N ASP A 301 9.73 25.56 -13.44
CA ASP A 301 11.10 25.34 -12.96
C ASP A 301 11.85 24.37 -13.89
N LEU A 302 12.23 24.90 -15.04
CA LEU A 302 12.83 24.14 -16.13
C LEU A 302 14.20 23.57 -15.76
N ASP A 303 14.95 24.23 -14.88
CA ASP A 303 16.27 23.79 -14.46
C ASP A 303 16.21 22.55 -13.55
N ARG A 304 15.33 22.56 -12.54
CA ARG A 304 15.12 21.36 -11.72
C ARG A 304 14.54 20.22 -12.55
N SER A 305 13.60 20.51 -13.45
CA SER A 305 13.04 19.52 -14.37
C SER A 305 14.13 18.87 -15.24
N LYS A 306 14.96 19.67 -15.92
CA LYS A 306 16.08 19.19 -16.74
C LYS A 306 17.03 18.30 -15.96
N ARG A 307 17.45 18.73 -14.76
CA ARG A 307 18.36 17.96 -13.90
C ARG A 307 17.75 16.60 -13.52
N LEU A 308 16.48 16.58 -13.13
CA LEU A 308 15.82 15.34 -12.70
C LEU A 308 15.58 14.36 -13.87
N HIS A 309 15.21 14.84 -15.07
CA HIS A 309 15.15 13.97 -16.24
C HIS A 309 16.51 13.35 -16.57
N LYS A 310 17.60 14.15 -16.52
CA LYS A 310 18.96 13.64 -16.74
C LYS A 310 19.33 12.56 -15.71
N LEU A 311 19.06 12.80 -14.42
CA LEU A 311 19.32 11.82 -13.35
C LEU A 311 18.47 10.55 -13.50
N ALA A 312 17.20 10.68 -13.88
CA ALA A 312 16.32 9.53 -14.09
C ALA A 312 16.83 8.63 -15.23
N VAL A 313 17.18 9.23 -16.37
CA VAL A 313 17.68 8.49 -17.54
C VAL A 313 19.05 7.87 -17.27
N GLY A 314 19.97 8.60 -16.64
CA GLY A 314 21.31 8.10 -16.29
C GLY A 314 21.26 6.88 -15.36
N THR A 315 20.55 6.99 -14.22
CA THR A 315 20.41 5.87 -13.28
C THR A 315 19.79 4.63 -13.91
N LEU A 316 18.83 4.80 -14.83
CA LEU A 316 18.23 3.67 -15.53
C LEU A 316 19.15 3.10 -16.62
N ALA A 317 19.96 3.93 -17.29
CA ALA A 317 20.96 3.45 -18.24
C ALA A 317 21.99 2.55 -17.54
N ASP A 318 22.52 3.00 -16.41
CA ASP A 318 23.48 2.24 -15.60
C ASP A 318 22.85 0.91 -15.13
N ALA A 319 21.63 0.95 -14.60
CA ALA A 319 20.93 -0.24 -14.14
C ALA A 319 20.59 -1.22 -15.28
N VAL A 320 20.24 -0.73 -16.48
CA VAL A 320 20.00 -1.58 -17.66
C VAL A 320 21.30 -2.22 -18.14
N SER A 321 22.42 -1.48 -18.09
CA SER A 321 23.74 -2.00 -18.43
C SER A 321 24.17 -3.14 -17.48
N GLN A 322 23.98 -2.94 -16.18
CA GLN A 322 24.30 -3.96 -15.16
C GLN A 322 23.36 -5.17 -15.20
N TYR A 323 22.09 -4.97 -15.59
CA TYR A 323 21.07 -6.03 -15.59
C TYR A 323 20.33 -6.12 -16.93
N PRO A 324 21.01 -6.48 -18.04
CA PRO A 324 20.47 -6.36 -19.40
C PRO A 324 19.25 -7.26 -19.64
N LYS A 325 19.16 -8.39 -18.92
CA LYS A 325 18.03 -9.35 -18.98
C LYS A 325 16.78 -8.87 -18.22
N ARG A 326 16.87 -7.83 -17.36
CA ARG A 326 15.73 -7.33 -16.57
C ARG A 326 14.82 -6.42 -17.41
N LYS A 327 13.87 -7.02 -18.12
CA LYS A 327 12.88 -6.32 -18.98
C LYS A 327 12.14 -5.17 -18.27
N LYS A 328 11.86 -5.26 -16.96
CA LYS A 328 11.21 -4.19 -16.18
C LYS A 328 12.05 -2.91 -16.08
N LEU A 329 13.38 -3.03 -15.96
CA LEU A 329 14.29 -1.88 -15.96
C LEU A 329 14.32 -1.22 -17.32
N ARG A 330 14.48 -2.02 -18.38
CA ARG A 330 14.48 -1.54 -19.77
C ARG A 330 13.18 -0.80 -20.10
N LEU A 331 12.03 -1.33 -19.68
CA LEU A 331 10.74 -0.64 -19.78
C LEU A 331 10.71 0.70 -19.04
N SER A 332 11.30 0.76 -17.85
CA SER A 332 11.37 2.00 -17.06
C SER A 332 12.29 3.03 -17.73
N TRP A 333 13.42 2.58 -18.31
CA TRP A 333 14.34 3.40 -19.07
C TRP A 333 13.70 4.01 -20.32
N VAL A 334 12.99 3.19 -21.11
CA VAL A 334 12.20 3.65 -22.28
C VAL A 334 11.20 4.72 -21.88
N ARG A 335 10.52 4.57 -20.74
CA ARG A 335 9.59 5.60 -20.23
C ARG A 335 10.35 6.88 -19.88
N ALA A 336 11.44 6.80 -19.11
CA ALA A 336 12.22 7.97 -18.73
C ALA A 336 12.76 8.74 -19.94
N LEU A 337 13.24 8.04 -20.97
CA LEU A 337 13.67 8.64 -22.24
C LEU A 337 12.52 9.35 -22.97
N ASN A 338 11.32 8.75 -23.02
CA ASN A 338 10.14 9.40 -23.59
C ASN A 338 9.75 10.67 -22.82
N HIS A 339 9.78 10.64 -21.49
CA HIS A 339 9.54 11.82 -20.66
C HIS A 339 10.58 12.92 -20.93
N GLN A 340 11.86 12.57 -21.02
CA GLN A 340 12.92 13.51 -21.37
C GLN A 340 12.77 14.09 -22.79
N GLY A 341 12.36 13.26 -23.75
CA GLY A 341 12.05 13.70 -25.12
C GLY A 341 10.90 14.70 -25.16
N ALA A 342 9.84 14.45 -24.39
CA ALA A 342 8.70 15.35 -24.26
C ALA A 342 9.13 16.70 -23.66
N PHE A 343 9.89 16.67 -22.57
CA PHE A 343 10.47 17.87 -21.96
C PHE A 343 11.26 18.72 -22.97
N TYR A 344 12.17 18.11 -23.74
CA TYR A 344 12.94 18.86 -24.75
C TYR A 344 12.09 19.32 -25.93
N SER A 345 11.09 18.54 -26.33
CA SER A 345 10.15 18.90 -27.40
C SER A 345 9.33 20.13 -27.02
N ASP A 346 8.86 20.21 -25.77
CA ASP A 346 8.10 21.36 -25.25
C ASP A 346 8.96 22.62 -25.21
N LEU A 347 10.26 22.48 -24.94
CA LEU A 347 11.25 23.57 -25.01
C LEU A 347 11.71 23.88 -26.44
N LYS A 348 11.11 23.27 -27.48
CA LYS A 348 11.52 23.39 -28.88
C LYS A 348 13.00 23.01 -29.14
N LYS A 349 13.61 22.23 -28.25
CA LYS A 349 14.99 21.72 -28.37
C LYS A 349 15.01 20.44 -29.20
N ASN A 350 14.60 20.57 -30.46
CA ASN A 350 14.28 19.43 -31.33
C ASN A 350 15.41 18.42 -31.47
N LYS A 351 16.68 18.85 -31.60
CA LYS A 351 17.84 17.93 -31.67
C LYS A 351 17.94 17.01 -30.44
N ARG A 352 17.74 17.56 -29.24
CA ARG A 352 17.80 16.78 -27.98
C ARG A 352 16.56 15.90 -27.79
N ALA A 353 15.39 16.41 -28.18
CA ALA A 353 14.17 15.62 -28.16
C ALA A 353 14.27 14.41 -29.11
N LEU A 354 14.89 14.60 -30.28
CA LEU A 354 15.07 13.55 -31.29
C LEU A 354 15.96 12.44 -30.75
N ALA A 355 17.14 12.78 -30.22
CA ALA A 355 18.05 11.81 -29.63
C ALA A 355 17.39 11.00 -28.50
N ALA A 356 16.57 11.64 -27.66
CA ALA A 356 15.86 10.97 -26.57
C ALA A 356 14.77 10.01 -27.08
N TYR A 357 13.95 10.43 -28.05
CA TYR A 357 12.91 9.57 -28.64
C TYR A 357 13.48 8.43 -29.47
N GLU A 358 14.55 8.67 -30.21
CA GLU A 358 15.27 7.63 -30.96
C GLU A 358 15.85 6.58 -30.01
N SER A 359 16.51 7.01 -28.93
CA SER A 359 17.00 6.10 -27.88
C SER A 359 15.85 5.30 -27.25
N ALA A 360 14.70 5.94 -26.99
CA ALA A 360 13.51 5.28 -26.43
C ALA A 360 12.91 4.25 -27.40
N TYR A 361 12.96 4.53 -28.71
CA TYR A 361 12.50 3.64 -29.75
C TYR A 361 13.41 2.39 -29.83
N ASN A 362 14.72 2.60 -29.94
CA ASN A 362 15.70 1.52 -30.05
C ASN A 362 15.71 0.63 -28.79
N ALA A 363 15.66 1.23 -27.60
CA ALA A 363 15.64 0.47 -26.34
C ALA A 363 14.35 -0.36 -26.16
N ALA A 364 13.26 -0.01 -26.86
CA ALA A 364 11.98 -0.70 -26.74
C ALA A 364 11.87 -1.96 -27.62
N ASP A 365 12.81 -2.19 -28.54
CA ASP A 365 12.67 -3.22 -29.58
C ASP A 365 12.59 -4.65 -28.99
N SER A 366 13.43 -4.93 -28.00
CA SER A 366 13.47 -6.21 -27.25
C SER A 366 12.32 -6.44 -26.24
N LEU A 367 11.37 -5.50 -26.12
CA LEU A 367 10.35 -5.56 -25.07
C LEU A 367 9.10 -6.35 -25.51
N MET A 368 8.77 -7.40 -24.75
CA MET A 368 7.57 -8.23 -24.94
C MET A 368 6.43 -7.86 -23.96
N GLY A 369 5.21 -8.33 -24.23
CA GLY A 369 4.03 -8.13 -23.37
C GLY A 369 3.69 -6.64 -23.16
N LYS A 370 3.54 -6.21 -21.89
CA LYS A 370 3.26 -4.79 -21.54
C LYS A 370 4.30 -3.80 -22.09
N GLY A 371 5.52 -4.26 -22.40
CA GLY A 371 6.56 -3.43 -22.99
C GLY A 371 6.36 -3.13 -24.48
N ARG A 372 5.60 -3.95 -25.22
CA ARG A 372 5.23 -3.66 -26.62
C ARG A 372 4.43 -2.35 -26.73
N ARG A 373 3.54 -2.07 -25.77
CA ARG A 373 2.83 -0.79 -25.71
C ARG A 373 3.77 0.41 -25.55
N ALA A 374 4.88 0.26 -24.82
CA ALA A 374 5.88 1.32 -24.70
C ALA A 374 6.62 1.56 -26.02
N LYS A 375 6.94 0.50 -26.79
CA LYS A 375 7.47 0.61 -28.15
C LYS A 375 6.53 1.44 -29.04
N LEU A 376 5.24 1.14 -29.03
CA LEU A 376 4.24 1.89 -29.80
C LEU A 376 4.23 3.39 -29.46
N ILE A 377 4.33 3.73 -28.17
CA ILE A 377 4.42 5.13 -27.72
C ILE A 377 5.70 5.80 -28.23
N SER A 378 6.86 5.14 -28.10
CA SER A 378 8.13 5.66 -28.60
C SER A 378 8.09 5.92 -30.11
N MET A 379 7.55 4.99 -30.89
CA MET A 379 7.40 5.14 -32.35
C MET A 379 6.53 6.36 -32.70
N GLY A 380 5.39 6.52 -32.00
CA GLY A 380 4.49 7.66 -32.24
C GLY A 380 5.14 9.01 -31.93
N ASN A 381 5.89 9.10 -30.83
CA ASN A 381 6.61 10.31 -30.45
C ASN A 381 7.75 10.63 -31.43
N TYR A 382 8.51 9.60 -31.83
CA TYR A 382 9.61 9.72 -32.79
C TYR A 382 9.10 10.19 -34.16
N ALA A 383 8.08 9.53 -34.71
CA ALA A 383 7.45 9.91 -35.97
C ALA A 383 6.91 11.35 -35.95
N GLN A 384 6.26 11.75 -34.85
CA GLN A 384 5.72 13.11 -34.72
C GLN A 384 6.83 14.17 -34.73
N LEU A 385 7.95 13.92 -34.06
CA LEU A 385 9.06 14.86 -34.03
C LEU A 385 9.80 14.92 -35.38
N LEU A 386 9.98 13.78 -36.06
CA LEU A 386 10.51 13.73 -37.42
C LEU A 386 9.67 14.59 -38.38
N GLY A 387 8.34 14.48 -38.31
CA GLY A 387 7.44 15.30 -39.13
C GLY A 387 7.54 16.81 -38.83
N ARG A 388 7.82 17.20 -37.59
CA ARG A 388 8.08 18.60 -37.20
C ARG A 388 9.44 19.13 -37.65
N LEU A 389 10.35 18.24 -38.03
CA LEU A 389 11.70 18.54 -38.50
C LEU A 389 11.79 18.42 -40.04
N ASP A 390 10.64 18.43 -40.73
CA ASP A 390 10.52 18.26 -42.19
C ASP A 390 11.13 16.96 -42.74
N ARG A 391 11.37 15.97 -41.86
CA ARG A 391 11.77 14.60 -42.23
C ARG A 391 10.54 13.76 -42.51
N THR A 392 9.65 14.26 -43.36
CA THR A 392 8.29 13.71 -43.56
C THR A 392 8.30 12.28 -44.08
N LEU A 393 9.26 11.90 -44.92
CA LEU A 393 9.37 10.53 -45.43
C LEU A 393 9.71 9.53 -44.32
N ASP A 394 10.71 9.84 -43.49
CA ASP A 394 11.07 9.03 -42.32
C ASP A 394 9.90 8.95 -41.33
N ALA A 395 9.26 10.08 -41.06
CA ALA A 395 8.12 10.17 -40.15
C ALA A 395 6.98 9.25 -40.60
N ARG A 396 6.64 9.25 -41.89
CA ARG A 396 5.61 8.37 -42.47
C ARG A 396 5.97 6.91 -42.31
N LYS A 397 7.21 6.53 -42.65
CA LYS A 397 7.67 5.14 -42.52
C LYS A 397 7.46 4.63 -41.09
N ILE A 398 7.94 5.38 -40.09
CA ILE A 398 7.76 5.02 -38.68
C ILE A 398 6.28 5.02 -38.27
N ALA A 399 5.48 5.97 -38.75
CA ALA A 399 4.05 6.01 -38.43
C ALA A 399 3.26 4.84 -39.06
N GLU A 400 3.64 4.39 -40.26
CA GLU A 400 3.07 3.20 -40.90
C GLU A 400 3.40 1.94 -40.11
N GLU A 401 4.66 1.77 -39.73
CA GLU A 401 5.10 0.67 -38.86
C GLU A 401 4.36 0.70 -37.52
N ALA A 402 4.19 1.88 -36.91
CA ALA A 402 3.47 2.05 -35.65
C ALA A 402 1.99 1.66 -35.78
N TYR A 403 1.34 2.05 -36.88
CA TYR A 403 -0.06 1.73 -37.13
C TYR A 403 -0.27 0.23 -37.38
N LYS A 404 0.60 -0.40 -38.18
CA LYS A 404 0.59 -1.87 -38.38
C LYS A 404 0.79 -2.59 -37.05
N PHE A 405 1.82 -2.21 -36.30
CA PHE A 405 2.13 -2.80 -34.99
C PHE A 405 1.00 -2.63 -33.97
N ALA A 406 0.33 -1.48 -33.96
CA ALA A 406 -0.81 -1.24 -33.08
C ALA A 406 -2.00 -2.17 -33.40
N ASN A 407 -2.29 -2.41 -34.69
CA ASN A 407 -3.35 -3.34 -35.10
C ASN A 407 -3.02 -4.76 -34.64
N THR A 408 -1.82 -5.25 -34.93
CA THR A 408 -1.36 -6.58 -34.45
C THR A 408 -1.49 -6.71 -32.93
N LEU A 409 -1.10 -5.67 -32.17
CA LEU A 409 -1.25 -5.64 -30.72
C LEU A 409 -2.70 -5.71 -30.23
N SER A 410 -3.61 -5.05 -30.93
CA SER A 410 -5.03 -5.03 -30.58
C SER A 410 -5.73 -6.36 -30.87
N ASP A 411 -5.27 -7.10 -31.87
CA ASP A 411 -5.88 -8.37 -32.27
C ASP A 411 -5.45 -9.53 -31.34
N GLU A 412 -4.19 -9.52 -30.88
CA GLU A 412 -3.64 -10.56 -29.98
C GLU A 412 -4.15 -10.50 -28.53
N SER A 413 -4.62 -9.34 -28.05
CA SER A 413 -4.93 -9.13 -26.64
C SER A 413 -6.40 -8.77 -26.45
N SER A 414 -7.18 -9.71 -25.90
CA SER A 414 -8.62 -9.61 -25.61
C SER A 414 -9.18 -8.18 -25.51
N LYS A 415 -9.64 -7.63 -26.64
CA LYS A 415 -10.45 -6.41 -26.87
C LYS A 415 -10.43 -5.29 -25.80
N THR A 416 -9.30 -4.97 -25.16
CA THR A 416 -9.28 -3.86 -24.19
C THR A 416 -9.42 -2.53 -24.93
N TRP A 417 -10.41 -1.72 -24.55
CA TRP A 417 -10.69 -0.43 -25.19
C TRP A 417 -9.48 0.50 -25.21
N SER A 418 -8.59 0.39 -24.22
CA SER A 418 -7.35 1.18 -24.17
C SER A 418 -6.41 0.94 -25.35
N LEU A 419 -6.30 -0.30 -25.86
CA LEU A 419 -5.44 -0.62 -26.99
C LEU A 419 -6.07 -0.17 -28.30
N ARG A 420 -7.40 -0.28 -28.42
CA ARG A 420 -8.11 0.30 -29.57
C ARG A 420 -7.91 1.81 -29.67
N LEU A 421 -7.92 2.53 -28.54
CA LEU A 421 -7.59 3.96 -28.53
C LEU A 421 -6.14 4.25 -28.96
N ASP A 422 -5.21 3.31 -28.78
CA ASP A 422 -3.83 3.44 -29.26
C ASP A 422 -3.74 3.19 -30.77
N VAL A 423 -4.51 2.24 -31.32
CA VAL A 423 -4.69 2.03 -32.79
C VAL A 423 -5.23 3.30 -33.45
N VAL A 424 -6.35 3.81 -32.94
CA VAL A 424 -6.99 5.04 -33.44
C VAL A 424 -6.01 6.21 -33.40
N SER A 425 -5.22 6.32 -32.32
CA SER A 425 -4.21 7.36 -32.20
C SER A 425 -3.05 7.19 -33.19
N ALA A 426 -2.63 5.95 -33.49
CA ALA A 426 -1.60 5.68 -34.49
C ALA A 426 -2.11 5.97 -35.91
N GLY A 427 -3.34 5.56 -36.23
CA GLY A 427 -4.00 5.84 -37.51
C GLY A 427 -4.18 7.33 -37.75
N LEU A 428 -4.60 8.10 -36.73
CA LEU A 428 -4.69 9.56 -36.82
C LEU A 428 -3.32 10.21 -37.13
N ARG A 429 -2.24 9.75 -36.50
CA ARG A 429 -0.88 10.26 -36.78
C ARG A 429 -0.46 9.95 -38.22
N LEU A 430 -0.67 8.72 -38.65
CA LEU A 430 -0.35 8.29 -40.02
C LEU A 430 -1.14 9.11 -41.05
N ALA A 431 -2.44 9.28 -40.86
CA ALA A 431 -3.28 10.07 -41.77
C ALA A 431 -2.80 11.53 -41.86
N ARG A 432 -2.40 12.15 -40.75
CA ARG A 432 -1.81 13.50 -40.76
C ARG A 432 -0.51 13.57 -41.56
N LEU A 433 0.36 12.58 -41.39
CA LEU A 433 1.64 12.53 -42.09
C LEU A 433 1.49 12.22 -43.59
N LEU A 434 0.54 11.36 -43.97
CA LEU A 434 0.19 11.10 -45.37
C LEU A 434 -0.35 12.35 -46.07
N ARG A 435 -1.09 13.21 -45.35
CA ARG A 435 -1.60 14.48 -45.88
C ARG A 435 -0.51 15.54 -46.09
N ALA A 436 0.59 15.50 -45.34
CA ALA A 436 1.64 16.51 -45.39
C ALA A 436 2.43 16.50 -46.72
N THR A 437 3.03 17.62 -47.11
CA THR A 437 3.97 17.75 -48.24
C THR A 437 5.31 17.07 -47.91
N PRO A 438 6.16 16.70 -48.90
CA PRO A 438 6.07 17.00 -50.35
C PRO A 438 5.27 16.01 -51.21
N ARG A 439 4.87 14.84 -50.68
CA ARG A 439 4.18 13.79 -51.46
C ARG A 439 2.83 13.43 -50.83
N PRO A 440 1.80 14.28 -50.88
CA PRO A 440 0.56 14.02 -50.16
C PRO A 440 -0.19 12.81 -50.75
N ASP A 441 -0.59 11.87 -49.89
CA ASP A 441 -1.49 10.75 -50.22
C ASP A 441 -2.82 10.96 -49.46
N LYS A 442 -3.62 11.90 -49.97
CA LYS A 442 -4.88 12.31 -49.35
C LYS A 442 -5.92 11.19 -49.34
N THR A 443 -5.94 10.36 -50.39
CA THR A 443 -6.89 9.25 -50.52
C THR A 443 -6.68 8.22 -49.42
N ARG A 444 -5.43 7.77 -49.22
CA ARG A 444 -5.10 6.85 -48.13
C ARG A 444 -5.30 7.49 -46.76
N ALA A 445 -4.92 8.76 -46.60
CA ALA A 445 -5.15 9.50 -45.36
C ALA A 445 -6.66 9.55 -44.99
N LEU A 446 -7.52 9.82 -45.97
CA LEU A 446 -8.97 9.90 -45.78
C LEU A 446 -9.56 8.51 -45.45
N GLY A 447 -9.10 7.46 -46.14
CA GLY A 447 -9.51 6.09 -45.87
C GLY A 447 -9.22 5.67 -44.42
N ILE A 448 -7.98 5.90 -43.96
CA ILE A 448 -7.58 5.61 -42.57
C ILE A 448 -8.41 6.43 -41.58
N ALA A 449 -8.54 7.74 -41.79
CA ALA A 449 -9.26 8.61 -40.88
C ALA A 449 -10.74 8.22 -40.74
N LYS A 450 -11.41 7.89 -41.85
CA LYS A 450 -12.81 7.42 -41.85
C LYS A 450 -12.95 6.08 -41.12
N ASN A 451 -12.09 5.11 -41.43
CA ASN A 451 -12.13 3.80 -40.78
C ASN A 451 -12.01 3.92 -39.26
N GLU A 452 -11.00 4.66 -38.80
CA GLU A 452 -10.77 4.85 -37.36
C GLU A 452 -11.87 5.68 -36.67
N TYR A 453 -12.45 6.64 -37.37
CA TYR A 453 -13.60 7.40 -36.87
C TYR A 453 -14.83 6.51 -36.69
N ASN A 454 -15.17 5.70 -37.70
CA ASN A 454 -16.33 4.81 -37.67
C ASN A 454 -16.22 3.79 -36.53
N ILE A 455 -15.04 3.21 -36.33
CA ILE A 455 -14.79 2.26 -35.23
C ILE A 455 -14.86 2.94 -33.86
N LEU A 456 -14.45 4.22 -33.76
CA LEU A 456 -14.51 4.98 -32.52
C LEU A 456 -15.96 5.34 -32.14
N VAL A 457 -16.83 5.61 -33.13
CA VAL A 457 -18.23 6.03 -32.91
C VAL A 457 -19.19 4.84 -32.78
N SER A 458 -18.89 3.68 -33.38
CA SER A 458 -19.73 2.48 -33.27
C SER A 458 -19.74 1.85 -31.87
N ARG A 459 -18.93 2.35 -30.93
CA ARG A 459 -18.99 1.95 -29.51
C ARG A 459 -19.68 3.03 -28.68
N VAL A 460 -20.79 2.64 -28.06
CA VAL A 460 -21.86 3.49 -27.49
C VAL A 460 -21.40 4.49 -26.40
N GLU A 461 -20.21 4.36 -25.81
CA GLU A 461 -19.79 5.30 -24.75
C GLU A 461 -18.33 5.77 -24.88
N LEU A 462 -18.17 7.04 -25.29
CA LEU A 462 -16.90 7.79 -25.22
C LEU A 462 -16.59 8.23 -23.77
N LYS A 463 -16.57 7.28 -22.83
CA LYS A 463 -16.41 7.56 -21.39
C LYS A 463 -15.13 8.34 -21.06
N THR A 464 -14.09 8.21 -21.89
CA THR A 464 -12.78 8.81 -21.63
C THR A 464 -12.58 10.14 -22.34
N LYS A 465 -11.91 11.08 -21.67
CA LYS A 465 -11.45 12.36 -22.26
C LYS A 465 -10.57 12.11 -23.50
N LYS A 466 -9.79 11.03 -23.53
CA LYS A 466 -8.95 10.64 -24.68
C LYS A 466 -9.80 10.27 -25.90
N ALA A 467 -10.84 9.46 -25.73
CA ALA A 467 -11.72 9.06 -26.83
C ALA A 467 -12.42 10.27 -27.46
N ARG A 468 -12.95 11.19 -26.63
CA ARG A 468 -13.56 12.45 -27.11
C ARG A 468 -12.59 13.30 -27.92
N LYS A 469 -11.35 13.46 -27.46
CA LYS A 469 -10.30 14.21 -28.19
C LYS A 469 -9.95 13.55 -29.53
N LEU A 470 -9.81 12.23 -29.57
CA LEU A 470 -9.52 11.50 -30.82
C LEU A 470 -10.66 11.63 -31.82
N LYS A 471 -11.92 11.54 -31.37
CA LYS A 471 -13.10 11.74 -32.22
C LYS A 471 -13.08 13.11 -32.88
N ALA A 472 -12.95 14.17 -32.08
CA ALA A 472 -12.90 15.55 -32.59
C ALA A 472 -11.74 15.76 -33.58
N ALA A 473 -10.56 15.20 -33.27
CA ALA A 473 -9.40 15.30 -34.14
C ALA A 473 -9.58 14.56 -35.48
N LEU A 474 -10.23 13.40 -35.48
CA LEU A 474 -10.56 12.66 -36.70
C LEU A 474 -11.64 13.38 -37.53
N GLN A 475 -12.69 13.89 -36.90
CA GLN A 475 -13.72 14.68 -37.57
C GLN A 475 -13.13 15.89 -38.29
N SER A 476 -12.30 16.66 -37.58
CA SER A 476 -11.61 17.81 -38.14
C SER A 476 -10.72 17.42 -39.34
N LEU A 477 -9.95 16.33 -39.22
CA LEU A 477 -9.10 15.86 -40.30
C LEU A 477 -9.90 15.38 -41.53
N ILE A 478 -11.01 14.68 -41.31
CA ILE A 478 -11.91 14.23 -42.40
C ILE A 478 -12.52 15.43 -43.13
N GLN A 479 -12.98 16.44 -42.40
CA GLN A 479 -13.51 17.67 -43.00
C GLN A 479 -12.44 18.40 -43.82
N GLU A 480 -11.22 18.51 -43.29
CA GLU A 480 -10.10 19.12 -44.00
C GLU A 480 -9.75 18.39 -45.30
N LEU A 481 -9.68 17.05 -45.25
CA LEU A 481 -9.38 16.20 -46.41
C LEU A 481 -10.48 16.17 -47.47
N ARG A 482 -11.69 16.63 -47.16
CA ARG A 482 -12.81 16.72 -48.12
C ARG A 482 -12.91 18.07 -48.82
N ARG A 483 -12.36 19.14 -48.22
CA ARG A 483 -12.45 20.53 -48.73
C ARG A 483 -11.37 20.89 -49.76
N ARG A 484 -10.42 20.00 -50.02
CA ARG A 484 -9.23 20.20 -50.86
C ARG A 484 -8.91 18.92 -51.59
#